data_AF-A0A1G0KSC0-F1
#
_entry.id   AF-A0A1G0KSC0-F1
#
_cell.length_a   1.000
_cell.length_b   1.000
_cell.length_c   1.000
_cell.angle_alpha   90.00
_cell.angle_beta   90.00
_cell.angle_gamma   90.00
#
_symmetry.space_group_name_H-M   'P 1'
#
loop_
_entity.id
_entity.type
_entity.pdbx_description
1 polymer ?
#
loop_
_entity_poly.entity_id
_entity_poly.type
_entity_poly.pdbx_seq_one_letter_code
_entity_poly.pdbx_strand_id
1 'polypeptide(L)'
;MNTQDDIANAQDPDLRASLAAMRRAARLARQTAIQTDTGIVIVDKGQMVRISAEELRENDKKSLRGGLSSYANPELMAQEQDAWPTEEGEK
;
A
#
# COMPACT_ATOMS: atom_id res chain seq x y z
N MET A 1 14.70 -9.32 19.03
CA MET A 1 13.34 -9.88 19.12
C MET A 1 12.53 -9.32 17.98
N ASN A 2 11.86 -10.18 17.20
CA ASN A 2 11.04 -9.77 16.07
C ASN A 2 9.58 -9.72 16.56
N THR A 3 9.19 -8.57 17.11
CA THR A 3 7.98 -8.39 17.93
C THR A 3 6.68 -8.81 17.22
N GLN A 4 6.65 -8.79 15.89
CA GLN A 4 5.48 -9.21 15.12
C GLN A 4 5.28 -10.73 15.14
N ASP A 5 6.36 -11.51 15.06
CA ASP A 5 6.33 -12.97 15.12
C ASP A 5 6.04 -13.45 16.55
N ASP A 6 6.50 -12.69 17.54
CA ASP A 6 6.27 -12.96 18.97
C ASP A 6 4.79 -12.80 19.36
N ILE A 7 4.07 -11.84 18.75
CA ILE A 7 2.62 -11.64 18.99
C ILE A 7 1.79 -12.66 18.20
N ALA A 8 2.18 -12.97 16.95
CA ALA A 8 1.47 -13.93 16.12
C ALA A 8 1.49 -15.36 16.71
N ASN A 9 2.60 -15.74 17.35
CA ASN A 9 2.80 -17.05 17.96
C ASN A 9 2.68 -17.02 19.48
N ALA A 10 2.15 -15.95 20.06
CA ALA A 10 1.97 -15.83 21.51
C ALA A 10 1.18 -17.01 22.05
N GLN A 11 1.55 -17.52 23.23
CA GLN A 11 0.82 -18.60 23.89
C GLN A 11 -0.61 -18.16 24.25
N ASP A 12 -0.75 -16.88 24.61
CA ASP A 12 -2.01 -16.22 24.91
C ASP A 12 -2.86 -16.05 23.62
N PRO A 13 -4.07 -16.63 23.57
CA PRO A 13 -4.97 -16.50 22.41
C PRO A 13 -5.41 -15.06 22.12
N ASP A 14 -5.57 -14.21 23.13
CA ASP A 14 -6.03 -12.84 22.95
C ASP A 14 -4.93 -11.97 22.33
N LEU A 15 -3.67 -12.22 22.67
CA LEU A 15 -2.52 -11.56 22.04
C LEU A 15 -2.41 -11.93 20.55
N ARG A 16 -2.62 -13.21 20.20
CA ARG A 16 -2.64 -13.64 18.79
C ARG A 16 -3.74 -12.92 18.01
N ALA A 17 -4.95 -12.86 18.58
CA ALA A 17 -6.08 -12.16 17.96
C ALA A 17 -5.84 -10.65 17.81
N SER A 18 -5.08 -10.06 18.74
CA SER A 18 -4.76 -8.62 18.74
C SER A 18 -3.97 -8.20 17.50
N LEU A 19 -3.15 -9.07 16.91
CA LEU A 19 -2.43 -8.73 15.67
C LEU A 19 -3.36 -8.35 14.52
N ALA A 20 -4.46 -9.09 14.35
CA ALA A 20 -5.45 -8.79 13.33
C ALA A 20 -6.21 -7.49 13.64
N ALA A 21 -6.45 -7.18 14.91
CA ALA A 21 -7.03 -5.91 15.33
C ALA A 21 -6.09 -4.73 15.01
N MET A 22 -4.81 -4.83 15.36
CA MET A 22 -3.81 -3.81 15.09
C MET A 22 -3.63 -3.53 13.59
N ARG A 23 -3.61 -4.58 12.75
CA ARG A 23 -3.54 -4.42 11.29
C ARG A 23 -4.75 -3.66 10.73
N ARG A 24 -5.95 -3.96 11.23
CA ARG A 24 -7.18 -3.24 10.86
C ARG A 24 -7.13 -1.78 11.30
N ALA A 25 -6.71 -1.52 12.53
CA ALA A 25 -6.56 -0.17 13.07
C ALA A 25 -5.54 0.65 12.26
N ALA A 26 -4.37 0.08 11.95
CA ALA A 26 -3.35 0.73 11.14
C ALA A 26 -3.85 1.08 9.72
N ARG A 27 -4.65 0.19 9.10
CA ARG A 27 -5.28 0.46 7.81
C ARG A 27 -6.25 1.65 7.88
N LEU A 28 -7.13 1.65 8.89
CA LEU A 28 -8.08 2.75 9.09
C LEU A 28 -7.36 4.07 9.38
N ALA A 29 -6.31 4.05 10.20
CA ALA A 29 -5.52 5.24 10.50
C ALA A 29 -4.90 5.86 9.23
N ARG A 30 -4.33 5.04 8.33
CA ARG A 30 -3.83 5.53 7.03
C ARG A 30 -4.93 6.14 6.19
N GLN A 31 -6.09 5.49 6.12
CA GLN A 31 -7.23 5.98 5.35
C GLN A 31 -7.71 7.34 5.89
N THR A 32 -7.91 7.46 7.21
CA THR A 32 -8.31 8.71 7.85
C THR A 32 -7.26 9.80 7.61
N ALA A 33 -5.98 9.49 7.81
CA ALA A 33 -4.89 10.43 7.62
C ALA A 33 -4.84 11.02 6.20
N ILE A 34 -5.05 10.17 5.17
CA ILE A 34 -5.15 10.60 3.78
C ILE A 34 -6.38 11.48 3.55
N GLN A 35 -7.53 11.11 4.12
CA GLN A 35 -8.80 11.83 3.95
C GLN A 35 -8.79 13.21 4.62
N THR A 36 -8.14 13.34 5.77
CA THR A 36 -8.08 14.60 6.55
C THR A 36 -6.82 15.41 6.30
N ASP A 37 -5.97 14.98 5.35
CA ASP A 37 -4.67 15.60 5.03
C ASP A 37 -3.76 15.78 6.26
N THR A 38 -3.76 14.78 7.14
CA THR A 38 -2.95 14.77 8.37
C THR A 38 -1.85 13.71 8.29
N GLY A 39 -0.73 13.93 8.98
CA GLY A 39 0.36 12.95 9.06
C GLY A 39 0.18 11.92 10.17
N ILE A 40 0.85 10.78 10.04
CA ILE A 40 0.99 9.74 11.07
C ILE A 40 2.40 9.81 11.64
N VAL A 41 2.52 9.73 12.97
CA VAL A 41 3.83 9.58 13.64
C VAL A 41 3.97 8.15 14.13
N ILE A 42 5.08 7.50 13.79
CA ILE A 42 5.43 6.16 14.24
C ILE A 42 6.78 6.18 14.94
N VAL A 43 7.04 5.12 15.71
CA VAL A 43 8.38 4.85 16.23
C VAL A 43 8.97 3.73 15.40
N ASP A 44 10.00 4.04 14.61
CA ASP A 44 10.80 3.05 13.89
C ASP A 44 12.21 3.04 14.45
N LYS A 45 12.69 1.86 14.87
CA LYS A 45 14.02 1.66 15.49
C LYS A 45 14.34 2.66 16.63
N GLY A 46 13.32 3.01 17.41
CA GLY A 46 13.46 3.96 18.53
C GLY A 46 13.49 5.44 18.12
N GLN A 47 13.33 5.75 16.83
CA GLN A 47 13.24 7.11 16.32
C GLN A 47 11.79 7.47 16.00
N MET A 48 11.38 8.70 16.33
CA MET A 48 10.09 9.23 15.88
C MET A 48 10.19 9.62 14.41
N VAL A 49 9.39 8.96 13.57
CA VAL A 49 9.29 9.23 12.14
C VAL A 49 7.88 9.74 11.85
N ARG A 50 7.80 10.91 11.23
CA ARG A 50 6.54 11.46 10.73
C ARG A 50 6.39 11.10 9.26
N ILE A 51 5.24 10.57 8.90
CA ILE A 51 4.85 10.26 7.52
C ILE A 51 3.69 11.20 7.17
N SER A 52 3.86 11.99 6.12
CA SER A 52 2.84 12.93 5.63
C SER A 52 1.69 12.21 4.91
N ALA A 53 0.56 12.89 4.73
CA ALA A 53 -0.57 12.37 3.96
C ALA A 53 -0.19 12.10 2.49
N GLU A 54 0.71 12.91 1.92
CA GLU A 54 1.20 12.74 0.55
C GLU A 54 2.02 11.45 0.39
N GLU A 55 3.00 11.22 1.26
CA GLU A 55 3.80 9.99 1.27
C GLU A 55 2.92 8.74 1.48
N LEU A 56 1.87 8.86 2.31
CA LEU A 56 0.89 7.77 2.49
C LEU A 56 0.12 7.46 1.20
N ARG A 57 -0.30 8.47 0.43
CA ARG A 57 -0.99 8.27 -0.87
C ARG A 57 -0.05 7.60 -1.88
N GLU A 58 1.21 7.98 -1.92
CA GLU A 58 2.19 7.38 -2.83
C GLU A 58 2.45 5.91 -2.49
N ASN A 59 2.57 5.60 -1.20
CA ASN A 59 2.75 4.22 -0.75
C ASN A 59 1.52 3.35 -1.09
N ASP A 60 0.31 3.88 -0.90
CA ASP A 60 -0.92 3.18 -1.26
C ASP A 60 -1.00 2.92 -2.78
N LYS A 61 -0.63 3.91 -3.61
CA LYS A 61 -0.50 3.75 -5.07
C LYS A 61 0.55 2.72 -5.47
N LYS A 62 1.70 2.65 -4.77
CA LYS A 62 2.74 1.65 -5.03
C LYS A 62 2.26 0.25 -4.68
N SER A 63 1.55 0.10 -3.57
CA SER A 63 0.88 -1.15 -3.21
C SER A 63 -0.15 -1.56 -4.26
N LEU A 64 -0.94 -0.61 -4.77
CA LEU A 64 -1.90 -0.84 -5.85
C LEU A 64 -1.20 -1.22 -7.16
N ARG A 65 -0.11 -0.58 -7.57
CA ARG A 65 0.65 -0.97 -8.78
C ARG A 65 1.21 -2.39 -8.67
N GLY A 66 1.75 -2.77 -7.51
CA GLY A 66 2.21 -4.14 -7.27
C GLY A 66 1.08 -5.17 -7.36
N GLY A 67 -0.10 -4.84 -6.83
CA GLY A 67 -1.30 -5.70 -6.89
C GLY A 67 -2.04 -5.69 -8.24
N LEU A 68 -1.97 -4.58 -8.99
CA LEU A 68 -2.56 -4.45 -10.32
C LEU A 68 -1.70 -5.09 -11.41
N SER A 69 -0.41 -5.33 -11.13
CA SER A 69 0.47 -6.09 -12.03
C SER A 69 -0.04 -7.51 -12.30
N SER A 70 -0.81 -8.11 -11.39
CA SER A 70 -1.44 -9.42 -11.62
C SER A 70 -2.73 -9.33 -12.43
N TYR A 71 -3.31 -8.14 -12.58
CA TYR A 71 -4.51 -7.88 -13.38
C TYR A 71 -4.19 -7.22 -14.73
N ALA A 72 -2.93 -6.86 -14.98
CA ALA A 72 -2.48 -6.39 -16.28
C ALA A 72 -2.49 -7.58 -17.24
N ASN A 73 -3.61 -7.75 -17.96
CA ASN A 73 -3.74 -8.77 -18.97
C ASN A 73 -2.80 -8.42 -20.15
N PRO A 74 -1.74 -9.21 -20.43
CA PRO A 74 -0.74 -8.87 -21.43
C PRO A 74 -1.31 -8.78 -22.85
N GLU A 75 -2.44 -9.45 -23.12
CA GLU A 75 -3.14 -9.36 -24.40
C GLU A 75 -3.75 -7.97 -24.67
N LEU A 76 -4.25 -7.26 -23.65
CA LEU A 76 -4.79 -5.89 -23.85
C LEU A 76 -3.68 -4.90 -24.24
N MET A 77 -2.48 -5.06 -23.65
CA MET A 77 -1.32 -4.23 -23.96
C MET A 77 -0.80 -4.46 -25.38
N ALA A 78 -0.91 -5.69 -25.90
CA ALA A 78 -0.53 -6.02 -27.27
C ALA A 78 -1.55 -5.45 -28.28
N GLN A 79 -2.85 -5.47 -27.93
CA GLN A 79 -3.91 -5.00 -28.82
C GLN A 79 -3.99 -3.46 -28.90
N GLU A 80 -3.57 -2.75 -27.85
CA GLU A 80 -3.48 -1.28 -27.87
C GLU A 80 -2.33 -0.76 -28.76
N GLN A 81 -1.29 -1.57 -29.00
CA GLN A 81 -0.15 -1.20 -29.86
C GLN A 81 -0.50 -1.26 -31.36
N ASP A 82 -1.46 -2.10 -31.75
CA ASP A 82 -1.93 -2.24 -33.14
C ASP A 82 -3.12 -1.32 -33.48
N ALA A 83 -3.74 -0.70 -32.47
CA ALA A 83 -5.02 0.03 -32.64
C ALA A 83 -4.88 1.53 -32.93
N TRP A 84 -3.67 2.10 -32.88
CA TRP A 84 -3.44 3.49 -33.23
C TRP A 84 -2.63 3.56 -34.53
N PRO A 85 -3.25 3.86 -35.69
CA PRO A 85 -2.49 4.19 -36.87
C PRO A 85 -1.69 5.46 -36.57
N THR A 86 -0.37 5.37 -36.62
CA THR A 86 0.47 6.56 -36.80
C THR A 86 0.05 7.16 -38.14
N GLU A 87 -0.71 8.26 -38.10
CA GLU A 87 -0.94 9.07 -39.27
C GLU A 87 0.41 9.65 -39.70
N GLU A 88 1.08 8.92 -40.60
CA GLU A 88 2.21 9.42 -41.37
C GLU A 88 1.66 10.47 -42.35
N GLY A 89 1.47 11.68 -41.82
CA GLY A 89 1.18 12.89 -42.57
C GLY A 89 2.42 13.38 -43.28
N GLU A 90 2.56 12.93 -44.52
CA GLU A 90 3.37 13.49 -45.60
C GLU A 90 3.17 15.02 -45.73
N LYS A 91 4.27 15.78 -45.60
CA LYS A 91 4.71 16.86 -46.52
C LYS A 91 5.97 17.57 -46.06
#